data_AF-A0A8T4XD00-F1
#
_entry.id   AF-A0A8T4XD00-F1
#
_cell.length_a   1.000
_cell.length_b   1.000
_cell.length_c   1.000
_cell.angle_alpha   90.00
_cell.angle_beta   90.00
_cell.angle_gamma   90.00
#
_symmetry.space_group_name_H-M   'P 1'
#
loop_
_entity.id
_entity.type
_entity.pdbx_description
1 polymer ?
#
loop_
_entity_poly.entity_id
_entity_poly.type
_entity_poly.pdbx_seq_one_letter_code
_entity_poly.pdbx_strand_id
1 'polypeptide(L)' 'VGKISLERNMRWVGWEGEILIDEKGPGDSWIGRNYAYKPIVVKSSRDLLGEFIKVRVTKAHTNYLEAKMI' A
#
# COMPACT_ATOMS: atom_id res chain seq x y z
N VAL A 1 17.24 -14.31 -2.62
CA VAL A 1 16.45 -13.86 -1.45
C VAL A 1 15.15 -13.12 -1.81
N GLY A 2 15.04 -12.39 -2.93
CA GLY A 2 13.81 -11.61 -3.25
C GLY A 2 12.64 -12.35 -3.92
N LYS A 3 12.85 -13.54 -4.51
CA LYS A 3 11.85 -14.20 -5.39
C LYS A 3 10.58 -14.61 -4.63
N ILE A 4 10.73 -15.28 -3.49
CA ILE A 4 9.61 -15.78 -2.67
C ILE A 4 8.78 -14.62 -2.08
N SER A 5 9.43 -13.53 -1.65
CA SER A 5 8.73 -12.36 -1.09
C SER A 5 7.89 -11.66 -2.15
N LEU A 6 8.42 -11.50 -3.36
CA LEU A 6 7.68 -10.93 -4.48
C LEU A 6 6.50 -11.81 -4.89
N GLU A 7 6.69 -13.13 -4.99
CA GLU A 7 5.61 -14.08 -5.33
C GLU A 7 4.46 -14.04 -4.31
N ARG A 8 4.77 -13.89 -3.02
CA ARG A 8 3.75 -13.72 -1.97
C ARG A 8 3.03 -12.38 -2.09
N ASN A 9 3.76 -11.30 -2.38
CA ASN A 9 3.17 -9.97 -2.56
C ASN A 9 2.31 -9.90 -3.83
N MET A 10 2.65 -10.64 -4.89
CA MET A 10 1.85 -10.73 -6.11
C MET A 10 0.42 -11.23 -5.86
N ARG A 11 0.19 -12.04 -4.82
CA ARG A 11 -1.16 -12.49 -4.43
C ARG A 11 -2.06 -11.34 -3.95
N TRP A 12 -1.46 -10.21 -3.56
CA TRP A 12 -2.18 -9.02 -3.15
C TRP A 12 -2.54 -8.12 -4.33
N VAL A 13 -1.96 -8.33 -5.52
CA VAL A 13 -2.34 -7.54 -6.70
C VAL A 13 -3.80 -7.80 -7.03
N GLY A 14 -4.60 -6.73 -7.12
CA GLY A 14 -6.04 -6.79 -7.27
C GLY A 14 -6.82 -6.84 -5.95
N TRP A 15 -6.16 -6.94 -4.79
CA TRP A 15 -6.83 -6.82 -3.50
C TRP A 15 -7.35 -5.39 -3.30
N GLU A 16 -8.57 -5.31 -2.75
CA GLU A 16 -9.24 -4.07 -2.41
C GLU A 16 -9.63 -4.09 -0.94
N GLY A 17 -9.41 -2.98 -0.25
CA GLY A 17 -9.81 -2.85 1.14
C GLY A 17 -9.35 -1.55 1.76
N GLU A 18 -9.69 -1.37 3.03
CA GLU A 18 -9.26 -0.22 3.80
C GLU A 18 -7.83 -0.39 4.33
N ILE A 19 -7.09 0.71 4.29
CA ILE A 19 -5.79 0.87 4.93
C ILE A 19 -5.80 2.11 5.82
N LEU A 20 -5.08 2.02 6.93
CA LEU A 20 -4.78 3.17 7.76
C LEU A 20 -3.47 3.80 7.28
N ILE A 21 -3.48 5.07 6.94
CA ILE A 21 -2.25 5.81 6.63
C ILE A 21 -1.53 6.16 7.93
N ASP A 22 -0.33 5.62 8.15
CA ASP A 22 0.48 5.88 9.35
C ASP A 22 1.71 6.74 9.07
N GLU A 23 2.18 6.81 7.81
CA GLU A 23 3.44 7.46 7.49
C GLU A 23 3.39 8.20 6.14
N LYS A 24 4.10 9.33 6.06
CA LYS A 24 4.32 10.05 4.80
C LYS A 24 5.56 9.49 4.11
N GLY A 25 5.37 8.96 2.91
CA GLY A 25 6.46 8.48 2.07
C GLY A 25 7.20 9.63 1.37
N PRO A 26 8.25 9.30 0.60
CA PRO A 26 8.97 10.30 -0.19
C PRO A 26 8.08 10.90 -1.29
N GLY A 27 8.13 12.24 -1.43
CA GLY A 27 7.33 13.01 -2.38
C GLY A 27 5.85 13.09 -2.00
N ASP A 28 4.97 13.06 -3.00
CA ASP A 28 3.51 12.98 -2.85
C ASP A 28 3.03 11.53 -2.65
N SER A 29 3.69 10.80 -1.74
CA SER A 29 3.35 9.41 -1.43
C SER A 29 3.01 9.25 0.05
N TRP A 30 2.07 8.37 0.33
CA TRP A 30 1.64 7.99 1.67
C TRP A 30 1.79 6.50 1.84
N ILE A 31 2.15 6.10 3.05
CA ILE A 31 2.36 4.72 3.43
C ILE A 31 1.29 4.41 4.47
N GLY A 32 0.53 3.37 4.21
CA GLY A 32 -0.44 2.84 5.14
C GLY A 32 -0.34 1.34 5.29
N ARG A 33 -1.12 0.82 6.23
CA ARG A 33 -1.14 -0.60 6.57
C ARG A 33 -2.56 -1.13 6.53
N ASN A 34 -2.70 -2.33 5.97
CA ASN A 34 -3.96 -3.06 5.99
C ASN A 34 -4.07 -3.94 7.25
N TYR A 35 -5.17 -4.69 7.35
CA TYR A 35 -5.43 -5.64 8.45
C TYR A 35 -4.32 -6.70 8.65
N ALA A 36 -3.57 -7.04 7.60
CA ALA A 36 -2.45 -7.98 7.65
C ALA A 36 -1.10 -7.28 7.92
N TYR A 37 -1.15 -6.00 8.32
CA TYR A 37 0.00 -5.15 8.58
C TYR A 37 0.96 -5.03 7.38
N LYS A 38 0.44 -5.21 6.15
CA LYS A 38 1.23 -5.06 4.92
C LYS A 38 1.41 -3.58 4.60
N PRO A 39 2.65 -3.13 4.31
CA PRO A 39 2.89 -1.77 3.87
C PRO A 39 2.35 -1.56 2.45
N ILE A 40 1.44 -0.60 2.31
CA ILE A 40 0.79 -0.21 1.07
C ILE A 40 1.08 1.27 0.83
N VAL A 41 1.68 1.56 -0.33
CA VAL A 41 2.03 2.91 -0.77
C VAL A 41 0.96 3.41 -1.72
N VAL A 42 0.48 4.61 -1.46
CA VAL A 42 -0.48 5.33 -2.31
C VAL A 42 0.07 6.71 -2.65
N LYS A 43 -0.22 7.21 -3.85
CA LYS A 43 0.18 8.56 -4.25
C LYS A 43 -0.98 9.52 -4.05
N SER A 44 -0.75 10.60 -3.30
CA SER A 44 -1.72 11.67 -3.08
C SER A 44 -1.03 12.92 -2.59
N SER A 45 -1.44 14.06 -3.14
CA SER A 45 -0.99 15.39 -2.71
C SER A 45 -1.76 15.91 -1.49
N ARG A 46 -2.79 15.19 -1.04
CA ARG A 46 -3.54 15.52 0.18
C ARG A 46 -2.86 14.93 1.41
N ASP A 47 -3.01 15.60 2.54
CA ASP A 47 -2.64 15.05 3.85
C ASP A 47 -3.68 14.01 4.25
N LEU A 48 -3.26 12.75 4.36
CA LEU A 48 -4.13 11.60 4.66
C LEU A 48 -3.71 10.91 5.95
N LEU A 49 -2.83 11.55 6.74
CA LEU A 49 -2.25 10.93 7.93
C LEU A 49 -3.32 10.61 8.96
N GLY A 50 -3.37 9.35 9.40
CA GLY A 50 -4.37 8.87 10.36
C GLY A 50 -5.74 8.57 9.75
N GLU A 51 -5.93 8.74 8.43
CA GLU A 51 -7.18 8.40 7.77
C GLU A 51 -7.22 6.94 7.32
N PHE A 52 -8.42 6.36 7.39
CA PHE A 52 -8.75 5.10 6.75
C PHE A 52 -9.21 5.38 5.32
N ILE A 53 -8.45 4.88 4.36
CA ILE A 53 -8.77 5.03 2.93
C ILE A 53 -8.97 3.68 2.29
N LYS A 54 -9.90 3.61 1.34
CA LYS A 54 -10.10 2.41 0.54
C LYS A 54 -9.17 2.43 -0.67
N VAL A 55 -8.45 1.34 -0.88
CA VAL A 55 -7.43 1.26 -1.93
C VAL A 55 -7.53 -0.05 -2.68
N ARG A 56 -7.05 -0.05 -3.91
CA ARG A 56 -6.82 -1.23 -4.73
C ARG A 56 -5.34 -1.38 -5.04
N VAL A 57 -4.76 -2.51 -4.67
CA VAL A 57 -3.36 -2.84 -4.98
C VAL A 57 -3.21 -3.06 -6.48
N THR A 58 -2.40 -2.25 -7.13
CA THR A 58 -2.14 -2.35 -8.57
C THR A 58 -0.83 -3.05 -8.87
N LYS A 59 0.14 -3.01 -7.94
CA LYS A 59 1.46 -3.59 -8.17
C LYS A 59 2.08 -4.08 -6.86
N ALA A 60 2.83 -5.17 -6.95
CA ALA A 60 3.60 -5.71 -5.84
C ALA A 60 5.09 -5.46 -6.06
N HIS A 61 5.76 -4.93 -5.04
CA HIS A 61 7.21 -4.84 -4.96
C HIS A 61 7.71 -5.82 -3.90
N THR A 62 9.01 -6.06 -3.83
CA THR A 62 9.60 -7.00 -2.84
C THR A 62 9.30 -6.59 -1.41
N ASN A 63 9.32 -5.27 -1.12
CA ASN A 63 9.23 -4.73 0.24
C ASN A 63 7.90 -4.01 0.54
N TYR A 64 7.12 -3.63 -0.48
CA TYR A 64 5.88 -2.89 -0.32
C TYR A 64 4.88 -3.21 -1.44
N LEU A 65 3.63 -2.81 -1.26
CA LEU A 65 2.59 -2.86 -2.29
C LEU A 65 2.31 -1.45 -2.78
N GLU A 66 2.10 -1.28 -4.08
CA GLU A 66 1.62 -0.02 -4.66
C GLU A 66 0.12 -0.14 -4.92
N ALA A 67 -0.64 0.83 -4.43
CA ALA A 67 -2.09 0.87 -4.57
C ALA A 67 -2.58 2.25 -5.03
N LYS A 68 -3.80 2.27 -5.54
CA LYS A 68 -4.53 3.49 -5.90
C LYS A 68 -5.79 3.60 -5.04
N MET A 69 -6.12 4.81 -4.64
CA MET A 69 -7.40 5.12 -3.99
C MET A 69 -8.56 4.83 -4.93
N ILE A 70 -9.66 4.34 -4.37
CA ILE A 70 -10.93 4.09 -5.05
C ILE A 70 -12.07 4.85 -4.38
#